data_AF-A0A259PGE3-F1
#
_entry.id   AF-A0A259PGE3-F1
#
_cell.length_a   1.000
_cell.length_b   1.000
_cell.length_c   1.000
_cell.angle_alpha   90.00
_cell.angle_beta   90.00
_cell.angle_gamma   90.00
#
_symmetry.space_group_name_H-M   'P 1'
#
loop_
_entity.id
_entity.type
_entity.pdbx_description
1 polymer ?
#
loop_
_entity_poly.entity_id
_entity_poly.type
_entity_poly.pdbx_seq_one_letter_code
_entity_poly.pdbx_strand_id
1 'polypeptide(L)'
;WYRHAVREQPRLLFLEREALMRHEAAGVTTEAFPTRLNIGSLELALAYSFDPGGARDGVTATVPLAALNQIPEQRLQWLVPGMLGDKVAALLKSLPQKLRARLVPLPETARQFAADLTQPEHYAQGDLLDALRTRVRERTGLIPRPEDFKLDTLGTHVLFNLRVVDDQGRQLAMGRNLARLRAELADAARAAFQSAVRAQAGSGVLQTALADMPAAAVRRGEPAPAVEQAGAAPSPDRAAPAEPRYTDWTFGALPELLEIRRADQTLVGFPALIDRGSHVVLDVFDTPEQAARMHREGLRRLFALQLREPLKQAEKNLPGFQQAAMQYMPLGSAEDLRRQILDAALDLAFLAEPLPTDAQAFIARRDAGRPRLQLLAQEMGRLAAAIVAEWSAAHKKLAGFKAQTALAADITAQLQALVTKRFMLDTPADKRGHLPRYLKAVQLRLDKFRADPARDAQRQAEMAP
;
A
#
# COMPACT_ATOMS: atom_id res chain seq x y z
N TRP A 1 2.93 -65.14 27.99
CA TRP A 1 4.15 -64.32 27.84
C TRP A 1 4.01 -62.94 28.51
N TYR A 2 3.24 -61.99 27.97
CA TYR A 2 3.12 -60.61 28.54
C TYR A 2 2.78 -60.58 30.05
N ARG A 3 1.84 -61.43 30.51
CA ARG A 3 1.47 -61.54 31.95
C ARG A 3 2.62 -61.96 32.87
N HIS A 4 3.62 -62.69 32.35
CA HIS A 4 4.83 -63.07 33.09
C HIS A 4 5.87 -61.96 33.03
N ALA A 5 6.11 -61.43 31.84
CA ALA A 5 7.08 -60.36 31.58
C ALA A 5 6.76 -59.05 32.35
N VAL A 6 5.49 -58.68 32.50
CA VAL A 6 5.08 -57.46 33.20
C VAL A 6 5.25 -57.54 34.73
N ARG A 7 5.38 -58.75 35.29
CA ARG A 7 5.65 -58.95 36.73
C ARG A 7 7.12 -58.70 37.07
N GLU A 8 8.04 -59.00 36.17
CA GLU A 8 9.47 -58.74 36.33
C GLU A 8 9.87 -57.33 35.88
N GLN A 9 9.24 -56.83 34.81
CA GLN A 9 9.44 -55.47 34.30
C GLN A 9 8.10 -54.78 34.05
N PRO A 10 7.56 -54.05 35.05
CA PRO A 10 6.25 -53.41 34.97
C PRO A 10 6.13 -52.41 33.82
N ARG A 11 7.26 -51.83 33.39
CA ARG A 11 7.33 -50.81 32.34
C ARG A 11 7.77 -51.32 30.97
N LEU A 12 7.81 -52.64 30.74
CA LEU A 12 8.34 -53.24 29.52
C LEU A 12 7.74 -52.71 28.20
N LEU A 13 6.47 -52.28 28.22
CA LEU A 13 5.77 -51.72 27.06
C LEU A 13 5.48 -50.22 27.18
N PHE A 14 6.07 -49.54 28.16
CA PHE A 14 5.95 -48.09 28.27
C PHE A 14 6.98 -47.48 27.33
N LEU A 15 6.50 -46.64 26.42
CA LEU A 15 7.37 -45.86 25.56
C LEU A 15 7.97 -44.72 26.40
N GLU A 16 9.28 -44.75 26.59
CA GLU A 16 10.05 -43.62 27.10
C GLU A 16 9.91 -42.44 26.12
N ARG A 17 9.88 -41.20 26.65
CA ARG A 17 9.78 -39.98 25.82
C ARG A 17 10.84 -39.95 24.73
N GLU A 18 12.04 -40.43 25.05
CA GLU A 18 13.19 -40.52 24.16
C GLU A 18 13.00 -41.56 23.03
N ALA A 19 12.25 -42.63 23.28
CA ALA A 19 11.90 -43.64 22.26
C ALA A 19 10.81 -43.14 21.29
N LEU A 20 9.98 -42.19 21.75
CA LEU A 20 8.92 -41.55 20.95
C LEU A 20 9.48 -40.42 20.07
N MET A 21 10.60 -39.82 20.47
CA MET A 21 11.40 -38.92 19.65
C MET A 21 12.20 -39.74 18.63
N ARG A 22 11.60 -40.03 17.46
CA ARG A 22 12.27 -40.71 16.34
C ARG A 22 13.66 -40.09 16.07
N HIS A 23 14.70 -40.92 16.13
CA HIS A 23 16.11 -40.55 15.93
C HIS A 23 16.49 -40.22 14.47
N GLU A 24 15.54 -39.82 13.61
CA GLU A 24 15.88 -39.17 12.32
C GLU A 24 16.21 -37.67 12.50
N ALA A 25 16.06 -37.12 13.71
CA ALA A 25 16.32 -35.72 14.03
C ALA A 25 17.80 -35.36 14.26
N ALA A 26 18.76 -36.12 13.73
CA ALA A 26 20.18 -35.76 13.77
C ALA A 26 20.54 -34.53 12.90
N GLY A 27 19.57 -34.01 12.11
CA GLY A 27 19.75 -32.84 11.24
C GLY A 27 18.73 -31.70 11.46
N VAL A 28 17.89 -31.75 12.49
CA VAL A 28 16.96 -30.65 12.81
C VAL A 28 17.74 -29.60 13.60
N THR A 29 18.48 -28.76 12.90
CA THR A 29 19.16 -27.62 13.52
C THR A 29 18.16 -26.51 13.85
N THR A 30 18.42 -25.74 14.89
CA THR A 30 17.68 -24.51 15.22
C THR A 30 17.63 -23.53 14.03
N GLU A 31 18.57 -23.65 13.10
CA GLU A 31 18.63 -22.87 11.86
C GLU A 31 17.55 -23.27 10.84
N ALA A 32 17.19 -24.57 10.78
CA ALA A 32 16.15 -25.05 9.88
C ALA A 32 14.73 -24.69 10.37
N PHE A 33 14.52 -24.67 11.70
CA PHE A 33 13.26 -24.32 12.35
C PHE A 33 13.45 -23.19 13.37
N PRO A 34 13.72 -21.96 12.92
CA PRO A 34 14.04 -20.86 13.81
C PRO A 34 12.82 -20.43 14.63
N THR A 35 13.04 -19.97 15.86
CA THR A 35 11.96 -19.41 16.71
C THR A 35 11.60 -17.97 16.32
N ARG A 36 12.46 -17.30 15.55
CA ARG A 36 12.27 -15.93 15.06
C ARG A 36 12.67 -15.81 13.60
N LEU A 37 11.95 -14.98 12.86
CA LEU A 37 12.14 -14.76 11.43
C LEU A 37 12.42 -13.29 11.17
N ASN A 38 13.57 -13.02 10.55
CA ASN A 38 13.92 -11.67 10.12
C ASN A 38 13.38 -11.43 8.69
N ILE A 39 12.56 -10.39 8.55
CA ILE A 39 12.04 -9.91 7.27
C ILE A 39 12.41 -8.44 7.15
N GLY A 40 13.47 -8.15 6.39
CA GLY A 40 14.05 -6.82 6.35
C GLY A 40 14.49 -6.39 7.75
N SER A 41 13.83 -5.35 8.27
CA SER A 41 14.11 -4.73 9.56
C SER A 41 13.17 -5.22 10.69
N LEU A 42 12.26 -6.16 10.37
CA LEU A 42 11.28 -6.75 11.29
C LEU A 42 11.75 -8.12 11.78
N GLU A 43 11.56 -8.37 13.08
CA GLU A 43 11.73 -9.68 13.70
C GLU A 43 10.36 -10.23 14.14
N LEU A 44 9.96 -11.36 13.55
CA LEU A 44 8.67 -12.00 13.80
C LEU A 44 8.84 -13.29 14.62
N ALA A 45 8.08 -13.44 15.70
CA ALA A 45 8.09 -14.68 16.49
C ALA A 45 7.33 -15.80 15.78
N LEU A 46 7.95 -16.97 15.67
CA LEU A 46 7.41 -18.16 15.01
C LEU A 46 6.94 -19.19 16.04
N ALA A 47 5.80 -19.81 15.77
CA ALA A 47 5.28 -20.96 16.51
C ALA A 47 4.97 -22.10 15.53
N TYR A 48 5.39 -23.31 15.87
CA TYR A 48 5.18 -24.51 15.06
C TYR A 48 4.12 -25.38 15.70
N SER A 49 3.16 -25.84 14.90
CA SER A 49 2.11 -26.74 15.34
C SER A 49 1.88 -27.80 14.27
N PHE A 50 1.95 -29.07 14.67
CA PHE A 50 1.56 -30.19 13.84
C PHE A 50 0.13 -30.58 14.22
N ASP A 51 -0.83 -30.08 13.46
CA ASP A 51 -2.26 -30.28 13.71
C ASP A 51 -2.95 -30.53 12.35
N PRO A 52 -2.84 -31.75 11.79
CA PRO A 52 -3.24 -32.02 10.41
C PRO A 52 -4.67 -31.56 10.10
N GLY A 53 -4.80 -30.56 9.23
CA GLY A 53 -6.09 -29.98 8.85
C GLY A 53 -6.66 -28.94 9.84
N GLY A 54 -5.97 -28.70 10.94
CA GLY A 54 -6.29 -27.67 11.91
C GLY A 54 -5.95 -26.26 11.43
N ALA A 55 -6.56 -25.26 12.06
CA ALA A 55 -6.39 -23.85 11.67
C ALA A 55 -4.96 -23.34 11.88
N ARG A 56 -4.19 -23.94 12.80
CA ARG A 56 -2.81 -23.54 13.15
C ARG A 56 -1.73 -24.45 12.56
N ASP A 57 -2.12 -25.43 11.75
CA ASP A 57 -1.22 -26.40 11.15
C ASP A 57 -0.07 -25.73 10.37
N GLY A 58 1.15 -26.21 10.59
CA GLY A 58 2.37 -25.67 10.04
C GLY A 58 3.01 -24.60 10.93
N VAL A 59 3.49 -23.52 10.29
CA VAL A 59 4.19 -22.41 10.96
C VAL A 59 3.28 -21.20 11.08
N THR A 60 3.18 -20.64 12.29
CA THR A 60 2.46 -19.41 12.57
C THR A 60 3.45 -18.29 12.90
N ALA A 61 3.47 -17.22 12.12
CA ALA A 61 4.23 -16.01 12.38
C ALA A 61 3.37 -14.98 13.13
N THR A 62 3.89 -14.44 14.23
CA THR A 62 3.24 -13.39 15.01
C THR A 62 3.62 -12.04 14.46
N VAL A 63 2.63 -11.31 13.96
CA VAL A 63 2.80 -10.03 13.27
C VAL A 63 2.19 -8.92 14.11
N PRO A 64 2.98 -7.95 14.58
CA PRO A 64 2.44 -6.72 15.16
C PRO A 64 1.58 -5.97 14.14
N LEU A 65 0.42 -5.48 14.57
CA LEU A 65 -0.53 -4.77 13.71
C LEU A 65 0.13 -3.59 12.95
N ALA A 66 1.03 -2.84 13.60
CA ALA A 66 1.78 -1.74 13.00
C ALA A 66 2.76 -2.17 11.88
N ALA A 67 3.18 -3.45 11.85
CA ALA A 67 4.12 -3.98 10.87
C ALA A 67 3.44 -4.75 9.73
N LEU A 68 2.12 -4.92 9.75
CA LEU A 68 1.38 -5.76 8.81
C LEU A 68 1.60 -5.35 7.34
N ASN A 69 1.62 -4.04 7.07
CA ASN A 69 1.80 -3.49 5.73
C ASN A 69 3.26 -3.54 5.24
N GLN A 70 4.21 -3.82 6.13
CA GLN A 70 5.64 -3.90 5.80
C GLN A 70 6.10 -5.31 5.39
N ILE A 71 5.27 -6.34 5.55
CA ILE A 71 5.66 -7.74 5.22
C ILE A 71 5.60 -7.98 3.70
N PRO A 72 6.70 -8.22 2.99
CA PRO A 72 6.66 -8.65 1.59
C PRO A 72 6.01 -10.03 1.44
N GLU A 73 5.02 -10.14 0.55
CA GLU A 73 4.32 -11.41 0.29
C GLU A 73 5.25 -12.46 -0.31
N GLN A 74 6.18 -12.03 -1.19
CA GLN A 74 7.19 -12.89 -1.80
C GLN A 74 8.04 -13.57 -0.74
N ARG A 75 8.43 -12.86 0.33
CA ARG A 75 9.22 -13.44 1.41
C ARG A 75 8.48 -14.57 2.13
N LEU A 76 7.17 -14.45 2.32
CA LEU A 76 6.35 -15.49 2.95
C LEU A 76 6.26 -16.75 2.07
N GLN A 77 6.42 -16.63 0.75
CA GLN A 77 6.42 -17.80 -0.13
C GLN A 77 7.58 -18.76 0.18
N TRP A 78 8.75 -18.24 0.56
CA TRP A 78 9.94 -19.03 0.89
C TRP A 78 9.83 -19.83 2.20
N LEU A 79 8.83 -19.54 3.02
CA LEU A 79 8.59 -20.25 4.29
C LEU A 79 9.85 -20.23 5.19
N VAL A 80 10.05 -21.25 6.03
CA VAL A 80 11.29 -21.48 6.80
C VAL A 80 12.09 -22.62 6.15
N PRO A 81 13.44 -22.66 6.29
CA PRO A 81 14.28 -23.59 5.55
C PRO A 81 13.87 -25.06 5.74
N GLY A 82 13.54 -25.46 6.97
CA GLY A 82 13.16 -26.84 7.32
C GLY A 82 11.83 -27.30 6.74
N MET A 83 10.96 -26.38 6.31
CA MET A 83 9.65 -26.69 5.72
C MET A 83 9.58 -26.39 4.22
N LEU A 84 10.64 -25.78 3.65
CA LEU A 84 10.68 -25.47 2.22
C LEU A 84 10.67 -26.74 1.36
N GLY A 85 11.28 -27.84 1.84
CA GLY A 85 11.25 -29.14 1.17
C GLY A 85 9.83 -29.66 0.90
N ASP A 86 8.96 -29.61 1.92
CA ASP A 86 7.56 -30.07 1.80
C ASP A 86 6.77 -29.17 0.84
N LYS A 87 7.01 -27.85 0.91
CA LYS A 87 6.40 -26.89 0.00
C LYS A 87 6.82 -27.14 -1.45
N VAL A 88 8.11 -27.33 -1.70
CA VAL A 88 8.65 -27.65 -3.02
C VAL A 88 8.06 -28.98 -3.51
N ALA A 89 8.00 -30.01 -2.67
CA ALA A 89 7.40 -31.29 -3.05
C ALA A 89 5.92 -31.14 -3.46
N ALA A 90 5.15 -30.36 -2.70
CA ALA A 90 3.75 -30.06 -3.04
C ALA A 90 3.61 -29.28 -4.36
N LEU A 91 4.47 -28.28 -4.59
CA LEU A 91 4.52 -27.51 -5.83
C LEU A 91 4.88 -28.40 -7.03
N LEU A 92 5.92 -29.23 -6.93
CA LEU A 92 6.32 -30.16 -8.00
C LEU A 92 5.24 -31.21 -8.28
N LYS A 93 4.50 -31.65 -7.25
CA LYS A 93 3.36 -32.56 -7.41
C LYS A 93 2.19 -31.91 -8.16
N SER A 94 2.03 -30.60 -8.06
CA SER A 94 0.97 -29.83 -8.73
C SER A 94 1.20 -29.64 -10.24
N LEU A 95 2.44 -29.85 -10.71
CA LEU A 95 2.85 -29.65 -12.10
C LEU A 95 2.14 -30.60 -13.08
N PRO A 96 1.97 -30.19 -14.35
CA PRO A 96 1.48 -31.06 -15.42
C PRO A 96 2.33 -32.32 -15.60
N GLN A 97 1.68 -33.41 -16.05
CA GLN A 97 2.31 -34.72 -16.21
C GLN A 97 3.60 -34.69 -17.03
N LYS A 98 3.66 -33.86 -18.08
CA LYS A 98 4.82 -33.72 -18.97
C LYS A 98 6.09 -33.28 -18.22
N LEU A 99 5.96 -32.37 -17.25
CA LEU A 99 7.06 -31.88 -16.43
C LEU A 99 7.34 -32.85 -15.28
N ARG A 100 6.28 -33.26 -14.58
CA ARG A 100 6.35 -34.10 -13.37
C ARG A 100 7.05 -35.44 -13.61
N ALA A 101 6.83 -36.08 -14.77
CA ALA A 101 7.45 -37.36 -15.09
C ALA A 101 9.00 -37.30 -15.17
N ARG A 102 9.57 -36.14 -15.52
CA ARG A 102 11.02 -35.93 -15.61
C ARG A 102 11.69 -35.57 -14.28
N LEU A 103 10.88 -35.39 -13.24
CA LEU A 103 11.31 -35.01 -11.88
C LEU A 103 11.14 -36.17 -10.89
N VAL A 104 10.81 -37.37 -11.37
CA VAL A 104 10.71 -38.57 -10.54
C VAL A 104 12.13 -39.11 -10.27
N PRO A 105 12.48 -39.43 -9.00
CA PRO A 105 11.64 -39.43 -7.80
C PRO A 105 11.36 -38.03 -7.22
N LEU A 106 10.08 -37.67 -7.06
CA LEU A 106 9.68 -36.32 -6.63
C LEU A 106 10.19 -35.95 -5.23
N PRO A 107 10.13 -36.83 -4.21
CA PRO A 107 10.61 -36.49 -2.87
C PRO A 107 12.13 -36.24 -2.82
N GLU A 108 12.91 -36.92 -3.65
CA GLU A 108 14.36 -36.70 -3.76
C GLU A 108 14.67 -35.42 -4.50
N THR A 109 14.02 -35.21 -5.65
CA THR A 109 14.18 -33.98 -6.44
C THR A 109 13.77 -32.74 -5.66
N ALA A 110 12.68 -32.82 -4.88
CA ALA A 110 12.25 -31.73 -4.01
C ALA A 110 13.27 -31.43 -2.91
N ARG A 111 13.86 -32.46 -2.27
CA ARG A 111 14.92 -32.29 -1.28
C ARG A 111 16.18 -31.64 -1.86
N GLN A 112 16.58 -32.03 -3.07
CA GLN A 112 17.71 -31.43 -3.79
C GLN A 112 17.46 -29.96 -4.09
N PHE A 113 16.31 -29.64 -4.69
CA PHE A 113 15.95 -28.25 -5.00
C PHE A 113 15.85 -27.41 -3.73
N ALA A 114 15.26 -27.93 -2.66
CA ALA A 114 15.18 -27.22 -1.39
C ALA A 114 16.58 -26.95 -0.82
N ALA A 115 17.48 -27.94 -0.81
CA ALA A 115 18.85 -27.76 -0.32
C ALA A 115 19.62 -26.66 -1.08
N ASP A 116 19.45 -26.59 -2.41
CA ASP A 116 20.06 -25.55 -3.24
C ASP A 116 19.43 -24.17 -3.00
N LEU A 117 18.10 -24.12 -2.81
CA LEU A 117 17.34 -22.90 -2.57
C LEU A 117 17.51 -22.35 -1.15
N THR A 118 17.89 -23.20 -0.19
CA THR A 118 18.21 -22.77 1.19
C THR A 118 19.63 -22.25 1.37
N GLN A 119 20.47 -22.30 0.32
CA GLN A 119 21.80 -21.70 0.38
C GLN A 119 21.70 -20.19 0.62
N PRO A 120 22.59 -19.58 1.43
CA PRO A 120 22.50 -18.16 1.80
C PRO A 120 22.41 -17.19 0.62
N GLU A 121 23.03 -17.55 -0.50
CA GLU A 121 23.08 -16.79 -1.74
C GLU A 121 21.79 -16.83 -2.57
N HIS A 122 20.87 -17.75 -2.29
CA HIS A 122 19.58 -17.87 -3.00
C HIS A 122 18.37 -17.70 -2.08
N TYR A 123 18.51 -18.05 -0.81
CA TYR A 123 17.38 -18.15 0.11
C TYR A 123 16.70 -16.79 0.30
N ALA A 124 15.36 -16.79 0.18
CA ALA A 124 14.52 -15.62 0.39
C ALA A 124 14.81 -14.44 -0.57
N GLN A 125 15.46 -14.71 -1.70
CA GLN A 125 15.74 -13.70 -2.73
C GLN A 125 14.76 -13.83 -3.89
N GLY A 126 13.99 -12.76 -4.15
CA GLY A 126 13.01 -12.74 -5.25
C GLY A 126 11.81 -13.66 -5.02
N ASP A 127 11.17 -14.06 -6.12
CA ASP A 127 9.98 -14.92 -6.12
C ASP A 127 10.37 -16.41 -6.10
N LEU A 128 9.76 -17.19 -5.21
CA LEU A 128 10.07 -18.62 -5.06
C LEU A 128 9.72 -19.41 -6.33
N LEU A 129 8.61 -19.08 -7.01
CA LEU A 129 8.21 -19.77 -8.24
C LEU A 129 9.23 -19.53 -9.35
N ASP A 130 9.77 -18.32 -9.48
CA ASP A 130 10.80 -18.04 -10.49
C ASP A 130 12.10 -18.80 -10.22
N ALA A 131 12.52 -18.87 -8.95
CA ALA A 131 13.65 -19.69 -8.55
C ALA A 131 13.40 -21.18 -8.85
N LEU A 132 12.21 -21.68 -8.55
CA LEU A 132 11.83 -23.07 -8.80
C LEU A 132 11.71 -23.39 -10.30
N ARG A 133 11.15 -22.46 -11.09
CA ARG A 133 11.07 -22.57 -12.56
C ARG A 133 12.44 -22.69 -13.19
N THR A 134 13.42 -21.95 -12.68
CA THR A 134 14.81 -22.03 -13.10
C THR A 134 15.39 -23.42 -12.83
N ARG A 135 15.20 -23.96 -11.63
CA ARG A 135 15.65 -25.33 -11.27
C ARG A 135 14.97 -26.42 -12.09
N VAL A 136 13.65 -26.32 -12.31
CA VAL A 136 12.92 -27.27 -13.16
C VAL A 136 13.43 -27.21 -14.61
N ARG A 137 13.73 -26.02 -15.13
CA ARG A 137 14.30 -25.86 -16.47
C ARG A 137 15.68 -26.50 -16.59
N GLU A 138 16.57 -26.26 -15.64
CA GLU A 138 17.91 -26.86 -15.59
C GLU A 138 17.85 -28.39 -15.56
N ARG A 139 16.90 -28.95 -14.79
CA ARG A 139 16.76 -30.40 -14.65
C ARG A 139 16.08 -31.07 -15.84
N THR A 140 15.09 -30.43 -16.46
CA THR A 140 14.21 -31.07 -17.46
C THR A 140 14.43 -30.61 -18.91
N GLY A 141 15.10 -29.47 -19.10
CA GLY A 141 15.24 -28.76 -20.37
C GLY A 141 13.97 -28.04 -20.84
N LEU A 142 12.86 -28.11 -20.08
CA LEU A 142 11.57 -27.52 -20.44
C LEU A 142 11.36 -26.21 -19.67
N ILE A 143 10.66 -25.25 -20.26
CA ILE A 143 10.38 -23.95 -19.64
C ILE A 143 8.98 -23.99 -19.01
N PRO A 144 8.86 -24.19 -17.68
CA PRO A 144 7.57 -24.11 -17.00
C PRO A 144 7.01 -22.67 -16.98
N ARG A 145 5.70 -22.56 -17.18
CA ARG A 145 4.95 -21.31 -17.00
C ARG A 145 4.54 -21.16 -15.54
N PRO A 146 4.33 -19.94 -15.02
CA PRO A 146 3.82 -19.74 -13.67
C PRO A 146 2.49 -20.48 -13.42
N GLU A 147 1.63 -20.52 -14.43
CA GLU A 147 0.32 -21.18 -14.45
C GLU A 147 0.39 -22.71 -14.24
N ASP A 148 1.55 -23.32 -14.49
CA ASP A 148 1.74 -24.75 -14.32
C ASP A 148 1.78 -25.16 -12.83
N PHE A 149 2.05 -24.21 -11.92
CA PHE A 149 2.08 -24.43 -10.48
C PHE A 149 0.71 -24.09 -9.86
N LYS A 150 0.00 -25.10 -9.36
CA LYS A 150 -1.35 -24.91 -8.79
C LYS A 150 -1.29 -24.58 -7.31
N LEU A 151 -1.11 -23.30 -6.99
CA LEU A 151 -1.03 -22.80 -5.61
C LEU A 151 -2.26 -23.15 -4.77
N ASP A 152 -3.45 -23.18 -5.36
CA ASP A 152 -4.71 -23.49 -4.67
C ASP A 152 -4.81 -24.96 -4.19
N THR A 153 -3.94 -25.83 -4.70
CA THR A 153 -3.90 -27.25 -4.31
C THR A 153 -2.95 -27.54 -3.15
N LEU A 154 -2.22 -26.53 -2.68
CA LEU A 154 -1.27 -26.67 -1.59
C LEU A 154 -1.98 -26.87 -0.25
N GLY A 155 -1.43 -27.77 0.57
CA GLY A 155 -1.93 -27.98 1.93
C GLY A 155 -1.72 -26.75 2.81
N THR A 156 -2.54 -26.61 3.85
CA THR A 156 -2.46 -25.49 4.81
C THR A 156 -1.13 -25.44 5.58
N HIS A 157 -0.46 -26.59 5.76
CA HIS A 157 0.81 -26.72 6.48
C HIS A 157 2.03 -26.20 5.68
N VAL A 158 1.94 -26.09 4.35
CA VAL A 158 3.02 -25.55 3.48
C VAL A 158 2.83 -24.06 3.16
N LEU A 159 2.03 -23.37 3.97
CA LEU A 159 1.78 -21.94 3.89
C LEU A 159 2.01 -21.30 5.26
N PHE A 160 2.55 -20.07 5.28
CA PHE A 160 2.61 -19.30 6.52
C PHE A 160 1.20 -19.00 7.02
N ASN A 161 0.95 -19.29 8.29
CA ASN A 161 -0.18 -18.75 9.02
C ASN A 161 0.26 -17.45 9.71
N LEU A 162 -0.48 -16.37 9.55
CA LEU A 162 -0.17 -15.07 10.13
C LEU A 162 -1.13 -14.81 11.28
N ARG A 163 -0.59 -14.56 12.47
CA ARG A 163 -1.34 -14.14 13.66
C ARG A 163 -1.08 -12.66 13.91
N VAL A 164 -2.07 -11.82 13.67
CA VAL A 164 -1.94 -10.37 13.86
C VAL A 164 -2.31 -10.01 15.29
N VAL A 165 -1.42 -9.30 15.99
CA VAL A 165 -1.58 -8.90 17.40
C VAL A 165 -1.54 -7.38 17.57
N ASP A 166 -2.27 -6.87 18.55
CA ASP A 166 -2.18 -5.47 18.98
C ASP A 166 -0.93 -5.20 19.85
N ASP A 167 -0.77 -3.95 20.31
CA ASP A 167 0.33 -3.55 21.21
C ASP A 167 0.31 -4.26 22.57
N GLN A 168 -0.83 -4.85 22.96
CA GLN A 168 -0.99 -5.61 24.21
C GLN A 168 -0.80 -7.12 23.98
N GLY A 169 -0.47 -7.55 22.76
CA GLY A 169 -0.31 -8.95 22.39
C GLY A 169 -1.63 -9.71 22.20
N ARG A 170 -2.78 -9.02 22.18
CA ARG A 170 -4.09 -9.64 21.92
C ARG A 170 -4.23 -9.93 20.43
N GLN A 171 -4.70 -11.13 20.11
CA GLN A 171 -4.93 -11.54 18.73
C GLN A 171 -6.15 -10.82 18.15
N LEU A 172 -5.95 -10.10 17.05
CA LEU A 172 -7.01 -9.41 16.32
C LEU A 172 -7.55 -10.25 15.16
N ALA A 173 -6.64 -10.87 14.40
CA ALA A 173 -6.98 -11.73 13.27
C ALA A 173 -5.94 -12.84 13.09
N MET A 174 -6.33 -13.90 12.39
CA MET A 174 -5.43 -14.98 12.00
C MET A 174 -5.82 -15.51 10.62
N GLY A 175 -4.84 -15.69 9.74
CA GLY A 175 -5.10 -16.20 8.40
C GLY A 175 -3.83 -16.44 7.59
N ARG A 176 -3.97 -17.15 6.46
CA ARG A 176 -2.86 -17.49 5.55
C ARG A 176 -2.77 -16.56 4.32
N ASN A 177 -3.76 -15.70 4.13
CA ASN A 177 -3.81 -14.74 3.02
C ASN A 177 -3.49 -13.34 3.54
N LEU A 178 -2.28 -12.85 3.23
CA LEU A 178 -1.81 -11.54 3.68
C LEU A 178 -2.65 -10.41 3.08
N ALA A 179 -3.01 -10.48 1.79
CA ALA A 179 -3.82 -9.45 1.13
C ALA A 179 -5.19 -9.27 1.81
N ARG A 180 -5.84 -10.37 2.18
CA ARG A 180 -7.10 -10.36 2.93
C ARG A 180 -6.93 -9.75 4.32
N LEU A 181 -5.90 -10.17 5.07
CA LEU A 181 -5.63 -9.61 6.40
C LEU A 181 -5.34 -8.11 6.35
N ARG A 182 -4.62 -7.65 5.32
CA ARG A 182 -4.37 -6.22 5.07
C ARG A 182 -5.65 -5.46 4.78
N ALA A 183 -6.52 -6.01 3.94
CA ALA A 183 -7.80 -5.38 3.62
C ALA A 183 -8.71 -5.29 4.86
N GLU A 184 -8.80 -6.37 5.65
CA GLU A 184 -9.64 -6.42 6.86
C GLU A 184 -9.13 -5.48 7.98
N LEU A 185 -7.81 -5.33 8.12
CA LEU A 185 -7.19 -4.55 9.20
C LEU A 185 -6.59 -3.22 8.75
N ALA A 186 -6.88 -2.73 7.54
CA ALA A 186 -6.20 -1.58 6.93
C ALA A 186 -6.21 -0.33 7.84
N ASP A 187 -7.39 0.08 8.32
CA ASP A 187 -7.53 1.29 9.12
C ASP A 187 -6.93 1.13 10.53
N ALA A 188 -7.08 -0.06 11.12
CA ALA A 188 -6.49 -0.38 12.41
C ALA A 188 -4.96 -0.44 12.34
N ALA A 189 -4.40 -1.04 11.28
CA ALA A 189 -2.96 -1.10 11.01
C ALA A 189 -2.36 0.30 10.87
N ARG A 190 -3.02 1.17 10.12
CA ARG A 190 -2.60 2.57 9.95
C ARG A 190 -2.62 3.32 11.28
N ALA A 191 -3.70 3.20 12.04
CA ALA A 191 -3.81 3.86 13.35
C ALA A 191 -2.77 3.35 14.34
N ALA A 192 -2.53 2.03 14.37
CA ALA A 192 -1.52 1.40 15.22
C ALA A 192 -0.09 1.80 14.82
N PHE A 193 0.18 1.91 13.52
CA PHE A 193 1.45 2.43 13.02
C PHE A 193 1.65 3.88 13.45
N GLN A 194 0.66 4.75 13.22
CA GLN A 194 0.72 6.16 13.65
C GLN A 194 0.89 6.29 15.16
N SER A 195 0.20 5.49 15.98
CA SER A 195 0.38 5.50 17.43
C SER A 195 1.75 4.98 17.85
N ALA A 196 2.27 3.94 17.19
CA ALA A 196 3.62 3.42 17.45
C ALA A 196 4.69 4.47 17.15
N VAL A 197 4.55 5.19 16.03
CA VAL A 197 5.43 6.31 15.66
C VAL A 197 5.32 7.44 16.70
N ARG A 198 4.12 7.87 17.08
CA ARG A 198 3.89 8.95 18.06
C ARG A 198 4.33 8.61 19.48
N ALA A 199 4.16 7.36 19.92
CA ALA A 199 4.56 6.92 21.25
C ALA A 199 6.08 6.97 21.44
N GLN A 200 6.83 6.77 20.36
CA GLN A 200 8.28 6.89 20.35
C GLN A 200 8.74 8.33 20.07
N ALA A 201 8.00 9.05 19.23
CA ALA A 201 8.19 10.45 18.94
C ALA A 201 7.37 11.33 19.89
N GLY A 202 7.89 11.60 21.10
CA GLY A 202 7.54 12.87 21.76
C GLY A 202 7.68 13.99 20.73
N SER A 203 6.77 14.97 20.69
CA SER A 203 6.52 15.90 19.55
C SER A 203 7.72 16.56 18.86
N GLY A 204 8.94 16.45 19.40
CA GLY A 204 10.19 16.83 18.77
C GLY A 204 10.86 15.79 17.86
N VAL A 205 10.60 14.47 17.95
CA VAL A 205 11.45 13.47 17.26
C VAL A 205 11.27 13.43 15.73
N LEU A 206 10.12 13.83 15.18
CA LEU A 206 10.05 14.08 13.73
C LEU A 206 10.97 15.25 13.37
N GLN A 207 10.96 16.34 14.14
CA GLN A 207 11.85 17.48 13.93
C GLN A 207 13.33 17.17 14.23
N THR A 208 13.60 16.27 15.19
CA THR A 208 14.94 15.80 15.56
C THR A 208 15.44 14.74 14.58
N ALA A 209 14.62 13.82 14.08
CA ALA A 209 14.99 12.88 13.01
C ALA A 209 15.24 13.60 11.68
N LEU A 210 14.52 14.69 11.41
CA LEU A 210 14.79 15.59 10.28
C LEU A 210 16.03 16.49 10.52
N ALA A 211 16.46 16.68 11.77
CA ALA A 211 17.65 17.46 12.15
C ALA A 211 18.92 16.62 12.34
N ASP A 212 18.81 15.36 12.78
CA ASP A 212 19.91 14.43 13.09
C ASP A 212 20.30 13.52 11.92
N MET A 213 19.63 13.63 10.76
CA MET A 213 20.02 12.87 9.57
C MET A 213 21.06 13.63 8.73
N PRO A 214 22.26 13.07 8.53
CA PRO A 214 23.23 13.66 7.62
C PRO A 214 22.72 13.54 6.18
N ALA A 215 22.83 14.64 5.42
CA ALA A 215 22.68 14.61 3.97
C ALA A 215 23.69 13.59 3.39
N ALA A 216 23.21 12.43 2.94
CA ALA A 216 24.10 11.36 2.51
C ALA A 216 24.77 11.70 1.16
N ALA A 217 26.07 12.03 1.22
CA ALA A 217 27.18 11.29 0.58
C ALA A 217 28.19 12.13 -0.24
N VAL A 218 29.28 12.56 0.41
CA VAL A 218 30.65 12.46 -0.13
C VAL A 218 31.57 11.91 0.98
N ARG A 219 32.47 11.01 0.58
CA ARG A 219 33.12 9.97 1.40
C ARG A 219 34.17 10.45 2.42
N ARG A 220 34.36 9.57 3.43
CA ARG A 220 35.62 8.97 3.97
C ARG A 220 36.17 9.51 5.32
N GLY A 221 36.26 8.61 6.32
CA GLY A 221 37.23 8.66 7.43
C GLY A 221 36.63 8.64 8.86
N GLU A 222 36.92 7.57 9.62
CA GLU A 222 36.73 7.38 11.08
C GLU A 222 37.54 8.37 11.97
N PRO A 223 37.47 8.32 13.34
CA PRO A 223 36.38 7.95 14.26
C PRO A 223 36.09 9.04 15.34
N ALA A 224 35.14 8.73 16.25
CA ALA A 224 34.55 9.54 17.33
C ALA A 224 35.51 10.17 18.38
N PRO A 225 35.00 11.01 19.32
CA PRO A 225 34.71 10.46 20.66
C PRO A 225 33.40 10.96 21.33
N ALA A 226 33.08 10.28 22.43
CA ALA A 226 31.89 10.34 23.29
C ALA A 226 31.82 11.55 24.24
N VAL A 227 30.62 11.95 24.69
CA VAL A 227 30.36 12.53 26.03
C VAL A 227 28.91 12.26 26.52
N GLU A 228 28.86 11.59 27.68
CA GLU A 228 27.97 11.62 28.87
C GLU A 228 26.46 11.93 28.85
N GLN A 229 25.74 11.05 29.56
CA GLN A 229 24.42 11.23 30.16
C GLN A 229 24.47 12.11 31.41
N ALA A 230 23.43 12.90 31.68
CA ALA A 230 23.08 13.29 33.05
C ALA A 230 21.58 13.63 33.22
N GLY A 231 20.95 13.00 34.22
CA GLY A 231 19.97 13.65 35.09
C GLY A 231 18.48 13.43 34.81
N ALA A 232 17.86 12.49 35.54
CA ALA A 232 16.41 12.34 35.65
C ALA A 232 15.87 13.00 36.95
N ALA A 233 14.72 13.69 36.87
CA ALA A 233 13.73 13.88 37.95
C ALA A 233 12.40 14.45 37.36
N PRO A 234 11.24 14.36 38.04
CA PRO A 234 10.02 13.76 37.48
C PRO A 234 8.92 14.75 37.05
N SER A 235 7.96 14.21 36.30
CA SER A 235 6.84 14.89 35.63
C SER A 235 5.73 15.40 36.56
N PRO A 236 4.93 16.37 36.09
CA PRO A 236 3.48 16.34 36.29
C PRO A 236 2.72 16.29 34.95
N ASP A 237 1.62 15.53 34.95
CA ASP A 237 0.53 15.46 33.98
C ASP A 237 0.82 15.84 32.51
N ARG A 238 1.15 14.82 31.71
CA ARG A 238 1.17 14.95 30.25
C ARG A 238 -0.25 14.77 29.70
N ALA A 239 -0.98 15.88 29.60
CA ALA A 239 -1.94 16.03 28.52
C ALA A 239 -1.23 15.68 27.19
N ALA A 240 -1.90 14.95 26.30
CA ALA A 240 -1.33 14.56 25.01
C ALA A 240 -0.64 15.78 24.34
N PRO A 241 0.64 15.69 23.94
CA PRO A 241 1.33 16.82 23.35
C PRO A 241 0.59 17.28 22.10
N ALA A 242 0.26 18.57 22.03
CA ALA A 242 -0.39 19.17 20.87
C ALA A 242 0.48 18.95 19.62
N GLU A 243 -0.11 18.41 18.55
CA GLU A 243 0.59 18.20 17.27
C GLU A 243 1.19 19.53 16.77
N PRO A 244 2.47 19.56 16.36
CA PRO A 244 3.09 20.77 15.82
C PRO A 244 2.39 21.19 14.52
N ARG A 245 1.98 22.46 14.48
CA ARG A 245 1.19 23.04 13.38
C ARG A 245 2.08 23.91 12.50
N TYR A 246 2.11 23.62 11.19
CA TYR A 246 2.95 24.35 10.24
C TYR A 246 2.11 25.17 9.26
N THR A 247 2.48 26.44 9.08
CA THR A 247 1.93 27.34 8.05
C THR A 247 2.99 27.77 7.03
N ASP A 248 4.23 27.35 7.27
CA ASP A 248 5.40 27.55 6.41
C ASP A 248 6.34 26.35 6.56
N TRP A 249 7.35 26.25 5.70
CA TRP A 249 8.35 25.20 5.74
C TRP A 249 9.37 25.42 6.87
N THR A 250 9.02 25.02 8.10
CA THR A 250 9.86 25.20 9.30
C THR A 250 10.24 23.88 10.00
N PHE A 251 10.04 22.75 9.33
CA PHE A 251 10.25 21.40 9.87
C PHE A 251 11.53 20.70 9.37
N GLY A 252 12.38 21.36 8.58
CA GLY A 252 13.60 20.75 8.03
C GLY A 252 13.38 20.01 6.70
N ALA A 253 14.38 19.27 6.24
CA ALA A 253 14.30 18.53 4.98
C ALA A 253 13.51 17.22 5.15
N LEU A 254 12.57 16.93 4.26
CA LEU A 254 11.75 15.72 4.27
C LEU A 254 12.44 14.57 3.51
N PRO A 255 12.84 13.48 4.17
CA PRO A 255 13.41 12.31 3.52
C PRO A 255 12.31 11.47 2.85
N GLU A 256 12.70 10.62 1.90
CA GLU A 256 11.77 9.69 1.24
C GLU A 256 11.31 8.56 2.18
N LEU A 257 12.18 8.13 3.10
CA LEU A 257 11.94 7.05 4.06
C LEU A 257 12.45 7.46 5.45
N LEU A 258 11.69 7.10 6.48
CA LEU A 258 12.04 7.22 7.89
C LEU A 258 12.12 5.83 8.50
N GLU A 259 13.30 5.47 9.03
CA GLU A 259 13.46 4.27 9.85
C GLU A 259 13.20 4.60 11.32
N ILE A 260 12.25 3.90 11.94
CA ILE A 260 11.79 4.12 13.31
C ILE A 260 12.03 2.84 14.13
N ARG A 261 12.95 2.90 15.10
CA ARG A 261 13.37 1.72 15.89
C ARG A 261 12.59 1.56 17.20
N ARG A 262 11.49 0.81 17.23
CA ARG A 262 10.74 0.53 18.46
C ARG A 262 11.22 -0.75 19.15
N ALA A 263 11.87 -0.62 20.30
CA ALA A 263 12.45 -1.75 21.04
C ALA A 263 13.38 -2.59 20.13
N ASP A 264 13.08 -3.87 19.91
CA ASP A 264 13.82 -4.77 19.00
C ASP A 264 13.34 -4.74 17.53
N GLN A 265 12.36 -3.89 17.19
CA GLN A 265 11.77 -3.83 15.85
C GLN A 265 12.08 -2.50 15.16
N THR A 266 12.46 -2.56 13.89
CA THR A 266 12.64 -1.37 13.07
C THR A 266 11.49 -1.29 12.06
N LEU A 267 10.70 -0.23 12.14
CA LEU A 267 9.59 0.07 11.25
C LEU A 267 10.04 1.09 10.20
N VAL A 268 9.68 0.88 8.95
CA VAL A 268 9.90 1.85 7.88
C VAL A 268 8.62 2.65 7.65
N GLY A 269 8.74 3.97 7.57
CA GLY A 269 7.63 4.88 7.34
C GLY A 269 7.92 5.94 6.29
N PHE A 270 6.87 6.44 5.67
CA PHE A 270 6.92 7.45 4.61
C PHE A 270 6.32 8.75 5.15
N PRO A 271 7.14 9.80 5.39
CA PRO A 271 6.63 11.07 5.91
C PRO A 271 5.78 11.79 4.86
N ALA A 272 4.70 12.42 5.33
CA ALA A 272 3.81 13.20 4.47
C ALA A 272 3.22 14.39 5.21
N LEU A 273 2.97 15.46 4.46
CA LEU A 273 2.26 16.62 4.95
C LEU A 273 0.76 16.33 4.84
N ILE A 274 0.02 16.55 5.93
CA ILE A 274 -1.42 16.37 5.97
C ILE A 274 -2.11 17.73 6.04
N ASP A 275 -3.08 17.97 5.15
CA ASP A 275 -3.93 19.15 5.15
C ASP A 275 -4.90 19.13 6.36
N ARG A 276 -4.81 20.14 7.25
CA ARG A 276 -5.77 20.40 8.35
C ARG A 276 -6.59 21.68 8.13
N GLY A 277 -6.58 22.22 6.92
CA GLY A 277 -7.33 23.41 6.51
C GLY A 277 -6.63 24.73 6.82
N SER A 278 -6.35 25.01 8.10
CA SER A 278 -5.67 26.24 8.54
C SER A 278 -4.15 26.12 8.64
N HIS A 279 -3.66 24.88 8.70
CA HIS A 279 -2.26 24.51 8.84
C HIS A 279 -2.05 23.12 8.21
N VAL A 280 -0.80 22.71 8.10
CA VAL A 280 -0.42 21.33 7.81
C VAL A 280 0.23 20.71 9.04
N VAL A 281 0.14 19.39 9.15
CA VAL A 281 0.88 18.60 10.14
C VAL A 281 1.74 17.58 9.41
N LEU A 282 2.82 17.16 10.05
CA LEU A 282 3.65 16.07 9.53
C LEU A 282 3.19 14.76 10.19
N ASP A 283 2.96 13.74 9.38
CA ASP A 283 2.66 12.39 9.86
C ASP A 283 3.39 11.35 9.02
N VAL A 284 3.44 10.11 9.49
CA VAL A 284 4.15 9.01 8.84
C VAL A 284 3.15 7.93 8.44
N PHE A 285 3.27 7.45 7.21
CA PHE A 285 2.45 6.39 6.66
C PHE A 285 3.26 5.12 6.45
N ASP A 286 2.58 3.99 6.40
CA ASP A 286 3.14 2.66 6.19
C ASP A 286 3.26 2.26 4.71
N THR A 287 2.69 3.07 3.81
CA THR A 287 2.69 2.84 2.36
C THR A 287 3.09 4.11 1.60
N PRO A 288 3.95 4.00 0.57
CA PRO A 288 4.44 5.16 -0.18
C PRO A 288 3.33 5.81 -1.02
N GLU A 289 2.40 5.05 -1.59
CA GLU A 289 1.32 5.58 -2.42
C GLU A 289 0.38 6.48 -1.58
N GLN A 290 0.07 6.05 -0.36
CA GLN A 290 -0.76 6.82 0.54
C GLN A 290 -0.03 8.08 1.02
N ALA A 291 1.24 7.94 1.40
CA ALA A 291 2.09 9.07 1.79
C ALA A 291 2.15 10.10 0.67
N ALA A 292 2.45 9.69 -0.56
CA ALA A 292 2.56 10.56 -1.72
C ALA A 292 1.24 11.32 -2.00
N ARG A 293 0.10 10.63 -1.93
CA ARG A 293 -1.22 11.27 -2.11
C ARG A 293 -1.48 12.33 -1.04
N MET A 294 -1.30 11.98 0.24
CA MET A 294 -1.52 12.90 1.35
C MET A 294 -0.54 14.06 1.31
N HIS A 295 0.75 13.77 1.10
CA HIS A 295 1.82 14.75 0.99
C HIS A 295 1.55 15.77 -0.11
N ARG A 296 1.07 15.33 -1.28
CA ARG A 296 0.69 16.24 -2.37
C ARG A 296 -0.43 17.19 -1.98
N GLU A 297 -1.47 16.70 -1.29
CA GLU A 297 -2.55 17.55 -0.76
C GLU A 297 -2.06 18.51 0.33
N GLY A 298 -1.18 18.05 1.23
CA GLY A 298 -0.54 18.88 2.26
C GLY A 298 0.37 19.96 1.67
N LEU A 299 1.19 19.63 0.66
CA LEU A 299 2.01 20.60 -0.06
C LEU A 299 1.16 21.68 -0.72
N ARG A 300 0.06 21.30 -1.40
CA ARG A 300 -0.90 22.26 -1.96
C ARG A 300 -1.39 23.23 -0.89
N ARG A 301 -1.77 22.71 0.29
CA ARG A 301 -2.20 23.54 1.42
C ARG A 301 -1.09 24.49 1.88
N LEU A 302 0.14 24.00 2.00
CA LEU A 302 1.27 24.80 2.45
C LEU A 302 1.54 25.96 1.47
N PHE A 303 1.53 25.71 0.16
CA PHE A 303 1.58 26.77 -0.86
C PHE A 303 0.40 27.74 -0.76
N ALA A 304 -0.82 27.23 -0.55
CA ALA A 304 -2.01 28.07 -0.42
C ALA A 304 -1.94 29.01 0.80
N LEU A 305 -1.38 28.54 1.92
CA LEU A 305 -1.17 29.34 3.13
C LEU A 305 -0.13 30.44 2.93
N GLN A 306 0.86 30.24 2.05
CA GLN A 306 1.89 31.22 1.70
C GLN A 306 1.43 32.22 0.62
N LEU A 307 0.36 31.92 -0.12
CA LEU A 307 -0.12 32.66 -1.28
C LEU A 307 -1.55 33.18 -1.11
N ARG A 308 -1.94 33.56 0.12
CA ARG A 308 -3.32 33.95 0.46
C ARG A 308 -3.81 35.13 -0.38
N GLU A 309 -3.01 36.18 -0.51
CA GLU A 309 -3.37 37.39 -1.27
C GLU A 309 -3.48 37.11 -2.78
N PRO A 310 -2.49 36.46 -3.44
CA PRO A 310 -2.64 36.00 -4.82
C PRO A 310 -3.88 35.12 -5.04
N LEU A 311 -4.16 34.19 -4.13
CA LEU A 311 -5.34 33.30 -4.25
C LEU A 311 -6.66 34.07 -4.11
N LYS A 312 -6.76 35.00 -3.15
CA LYS A 312 -7.92 35.89 -3.03
C LYS A 312 -8.16 36.72 -4.29
N GLN A 313 -7.08 37.16 -4.95
CA GLN A 313 -7.19 37.91 -6.21
C GLN A 313 -7.59 37.01 -7.39
N ALA A 314 -7.09 35.78 -7.43
CA ALA A 314 -7.48 34.78 -8.42
C ALA A 314 -8.96 34.40 -8.28
N GLU A 315 -9.41 34.17 -7.04
CA GLU A 315 -10.79 33.87 -6.67
C GLU A 315 -11.80 34.90 -7.20
N LYS A 316 -11.47 36.20 -7.08
CA LYS A 316 -12.35 37.28 -7.56
C LYS A 316 -12.45 37.36 -9.09
N ASN A 317 -11.44 36.84 -9.80
CA ASN A 317 -11.27 37.04 -11.25
C ASN A 317 -11.39 35.73 -12.03
N LEU A 318 -12.29 34.83 -11.61
CA LEU A 318 -12.57 33.59 -12.32
C LEU A 318 -13.57 33.80 -13.47
N PRO A 319 -13.16 33.59 -14.74
CA PRO A 319 -14.03 33.84 -15.89
C PRO A 319 -15.19 32.84 -15.96
N GLY A 320 -16.41 33.33 -16.20
CA GLY A 320 -17.60 32.49 -16.33
C GLY A 320 -18.08 31.81 -15.04
N PHE A 321 -17.49 32.15 -13.88
CA PHE A 321 -17.73 31.43 -12.63
C PHE A 321 -19.17 31.50 -12.13
N GLN A 322 -19.84 32.66 -12.19
CA GLN A 322 -21.21 32.80 -11.68
C GLN A 322 -22.19 31.86 -12.38
N GLN A 323 -22.15 31.80 -13.71
CA GLN A 323 -23.01 30.90 -14.49
C GLN A 323 -22.65 29.43 -14.24
N ALA A 324 -21.36 29.10 -14.20
CA ALA A 324 -20.89 27.76 -13.90
C ALA A 324 -21.34 27.30 -12.50
N ALA A 325 -21.25 28.17 -11.49
CA ALA A 325 -21.67 27.88 -10.13
C ALA A 325 -23.18 27.56 -10.05
N MET A 326 -24.02 28.30 -10.77
CA MET A 326 -25.46 28.01 -10.84
C MET A 326 -25.74 26.63 -11.48
N GLN A 327 -24.99 26.29 -12.52
CA GLN A 327 -25.15 25.01 -13.21
C GLN A 327 -24.58 23.83 -12.42
N TYR A 328 -23.58 24.07 -11.56
CA TYR A 328 -22.93 23.07 -10.73
C TYR A 328 -23.73 22.70 -9.45
N MET A 329 -24.76 23.47 -9.09
CA MET A 329 -25.57 23.24 -7.87
C MET A 329 -26.04 21.78 -7.64
N PRO A 330 -26.40 20.97 -8.66
CA PRO A 330 -26.80 19.58 -8.42
C PRO A 330 -25.64 18.66 -7.99
N LEU A 331 -24.37 19.07 -8.19
CA LEU A 331 -23.17 18.31 -7.80
C LEU A 331 -22.57 18.79 -6.48
N GLY A 332 -22.67 20.09 -6.17
CA GLY A 332 -22.08 20.68 -4.98
C GLY A 332 -22.31 22.18 -4.88
N SER A 333 -21.59 22.82 -3.96
CA SER A 333 -21.72 24.27 -3.73
C SER A 333 -20.84 25.11 -4.66
N ALA A 334 -21.15 26.40 -4.78
CA ALA A 334 -20.29 27.36 -5.49
C ALA A 334 -18.88 27.41 -4.89
N GLU A 335 -18.77 27.34 -3.56
CA GLU A 335 -17.48 27.29 -2.84
C GLU A 335 -16.70 26.02 -3.19
N ASP A 336 -17.36 24.86 -3.30
CA ASP A 336 -16.70 23.61 -3.73
C ASP A 336 -16.11 23.74 -5.13
N LEU A 337 -16.86 24.30 -6.09
CA LEU A 337 -16.37 24.50 -7.46
C LEU A 337 -15.20 25.48 -7.48
N ARG A 338 -15.32 26.60 -6.76
CA ARG A 338 -14.26 27.61 -6.67
C ARG A 338 -12.99 27.01 -6.11
N ARG A 339 -13.08 26.30 -4.98
CA ARG A 339 -11.96 25.65 -4.33
C ARG A 339 -11.25 24.71 -5.29
N GLN A 340 -11.99 23.87 -6.02
CA GLN A 340 -11.41 22.94 -6.97
C GLN A 340 -10.68 23.61 -8.14
N ILE A 341 -11.21 24.74 -8.65
CA ILE A 341 -10.54 25.53 -9.70
C ILE A 341 -9.18 26.05 -9.21
N LEU A 342 -9.16 26.61 -8.00
CA LEU A 342 -7.94 27.14 -7.39
C LEU A 342 -6.96 26.02 -7.04
N ASP A 343 -7.44 24.91 -6.48
CA ASP A 343 -6.63 23.74 -6.14
C ASP A 343 -5.99 23.13 -7.41
N ALA A 344 -6.74 23.05 -8.51
CA ALA A 344 -6.21 22.59 -9.80
C ALA A 344 -5.15 23.54 -10.39
N ALA A 345 -5.31 24.85 -10.20
CA ALA A 345 -4.32 25.84 -10.61
C ALA A 345 -3.04 25.76 -9.75
N LEU A 346 -3.17 25.54 -8.44
CA LEU A 346 -2.05 25.30 -7.54
C LEU A 346 -1.28 24.03 -7.93
N ASP A 347 -1.98 22.94 -8.24
CA ASP A 347 -1.35 21.68 -8.65
C ASP A 347 -0.48 21.88 -9.90
N LEU A 348 -0.97 22.62 -10.89
CA LEU A 348 -0.23 22.94 -12.13
C LEU A 348 0.94 23.90 -11.89
N ALA A 349 0.77 24.87 -10.98
CA ALA A 349 1.78 25.89 -10.73
C ALA A 349 2.95 25.39 -9.87
N PHE A 350 2.68 24.49 -8.91
CA PHE A 350 3.62 24.20 -7.83
C PHE A 350 3.96 22.72 -7.66
N LEU A 351 3.11 21.79 -8.12
CA LEU A 351 3.25 20.35 -7.82
C LEU A 351 3.72 19.52 -9.03
N ALA A 352 4.53 20.11 -9.90
CA ALA A 352 5.27 19.34 -10.90
C ALA A 352 6.38 18.52 -10.22
N GLU A 353 6.58 17.28 -10.66
CA GLU A 353 7.69 16.44 -10.19
C GLU A 353 9.03 16.96 -10.71
N PRO A 354 10.13 16.84 -9.94
CA PRO A 354 10.18 16.37 -8.54
C PRO A 354 9.58 17.39 -7.55
N LEU A 355 8.89 16.90 -6.53
CA LEU A 355 8.34 17.73 -5.45
C LEU A 355 9.45 18.34 -4.56
N PRO A 356 9.21 19.52 -3.94
CA PRO A 356 10.19 20.11 -3.02
C PRO A 356 10.34 19.25 -1.76
N THR A 357 11.58 18.97 -1.37
CA THR A 357 11.94 18.18 -0.18
C THR A 357 12.59 19.03 0.91
N ASP A 358 12.87 20.31 0.66
CA ASP A 358 13.44 21.23 1.64
C ASP A 358 12.90 22.66 1.49
N ALA A 359 13.27 23.53 2.44
CA ALA A 359 12.82 24.91 2.47
C ALA A 359 13.30 25.73 1.26
N GLN A 360 14.51 25.48 0.76
CA GLN A 360 15.08 26.22 -0.37
C GLN A 360 14.34 25.88 -1.67
N ALA A 361 14.14 24.59 -1.94
CA ALA A 361 13.36 24.10 -3.06
C ALA A 361 11.91 24.58 -3.01
N PHE A 362 11.31 24.59 -1.81
CA PHE A 362 9.96 25.12 -1.61
C PHE A 362 9.86 26.62 -1.94
N ILE A 363 10.79 27.44 -1.43
CA ILE A 363 10.83 28.89 -1.70
C ILE A 363 11.06 29.14 -3.20
N ALA A 364 12.02 28.46 -3.82
CA ALA A 364 12.29 28.58 -5.25
C ALA A 364 11.06 28.21 -6.09
N ARG A 365 10.36 27.12 -5.74
CA ARG A 365 9.12 26.70 -6.40
C ARG A 365 8.00 27.73 -6.23
N ARG A 366 7.83 28.26 -5.02
CA ARG A 366 6.83 29.30 -4.71
C ARG A 366 7.07 30.53 -5.58
N ASP A 367 8.31 31.01 -5.65
CA ASP A 367 8.63 32.27 -6.33
C ASP A 367 8.58 32.13 -7.85
N ALA A 368 8.96 30.97 -8.40
CA ALA A 368 8.81 30.66 -9.83
C ALA A 368 7.34 30.42 -10.25
N GLY A 369 6.49 29.88 -9.38
CA GLY A 369 5.08 29.58 -9.69
C GLY A 369 4.15 30.78 -9.48
N ARG A 370 4.43 31.64 -8.50
CA ARG A 370 3.62 32.80 -8.11
C ARG A 370 3.13 33.67 -9.28
N PRO A 371 3.99 34.15 -10.22
CA PRO A 371 3.52 35.01 -11.30
C PRO A 371 2.57 34.31 -12.29
N ARG A 372 2.64 32.97 -12.38
CA ARG A 372 1.81 32.17 -13.31
C ARG A 372 0.45 31.78 -12.72
N LEU A 373 0.31 31.82 -11.39
CA LEU A 373 -0.88 31.37 -10.68
C LEU A 373 -2.18 32.04 -11.18
N GLN A 374 -2.15 33.36 -11.40
CA GLN A 374 -3.32 34.10 -11.87
C GLN A 374 -3.80 33.61 -13.25
N LEU A 375 -2.87 33.42 -14.19
CA LEU A 375 -3.18 32.95 -15.54
C LEU A 375 -3.71 31.52 -15.51
N LEU A 376 -3.09 30.64 -14.74
CA LEU A 376 -3.52 29.26 -14.56
C LEU A 376 -4.91 29.17 -13.91
N ALA A 377 -5.21 30.03 -12.91
CA ALA A 377 -6.53 30.09 -12.31
C ALA A 377 -7.61 30.53 -13.32
N GLN A 378 -7.31 31.50 -14.18
CA GLN A 378 -8.22 31.91 -15.26
C GLN A 378 -8.43 30.80 -16.29
N GLU A 379 -7.37 30.09 -16.69
CA GLU A 379 -7.45 28.95 -17.60
C GLU A 379 -8.32 27.83 -17.01
N MET A 380 -8.06 27.44 -15.76
CA MET A 380 -8.87 26.45 -15.03
C MET A 380 -10.31 26.91 -14.84
N GLY A 381 -10.55 28.21 -14.64
CA GLY A 381 -11.88 28.80 -14.59
C GLY A 381 -12.64 28.64 -15.91
N ARG A 382 -12.03 28.98 -17.05
CA ARG A 382 -12.64 28.79 -18.37
C ARG A 382 -12.94 27.33 -18.65
N LEU A 383 -12.01 26.44 -18.32
CA LEU A 383 -12.17 25.00 -18.51
C LEU A 383 -13.30 24.45 -17.64
N ALA A 384 -13.35 24.80 -16.36
CA ALA A 384 -14.42 24.38 -15.45
C ALA A 384 -15.79 24.89 -15.93
N ALA A 385 -15.87 26.16 -16.36
CA ALA A 385 -17.10 26.72 -16.92
C ALA A 385 -17.56 25.97 -18.17
N ALA A 386 -16.64 25.64 -19.08
CA ALA A 386 -16.95 24.85 -20.26
C ALA A 386 -17.43 23.43 -19.92
N ILE A 387 -16.76 22.73 -18.99
CA ILE A 387 -17.15 21.39 -18.55
C ILE A 387 -18.55 21.39 -17.95
N VAL A 388 -18.80 22.30 -17.00
CA VAL A 388 -20.09 22.38 -16.30
C VAL A 388 -21.22 22.77 -17.27
N ALA A 389 -20.96 23.66 -18.23
CA ALA A 389 -21.93 24.03 -19.25
C ALA A 389 -22.33 22.82 -20.13
N GLU A 390 -21.35 22.06 -20.63
CA GLU A 390 -21.62 20.87 -21.46
C GLU A 390 -22.28 19.75 -20.65
N TRP A 391 -21.92 19.60 -19.38
CA TRP A 391 -22.54 18.64 -18.47
C TRP A 391 -24.01 19.01 -18.20
N SER A 392 -24.28 20.27 -17.89
CA SER A 392 -25.64 20.78 -17.67
C SER A 392 -26.49 20.63 -18.94
N ALA A 393 -25.92 20.90 -20.12
CA ALA A 393 -26.60 20.72 -21.40
C ALA A 393 -26.94 19.25 -21.69
N ALA A 394 -26.00 18.34 -21.45
CA ALA A 394 -26.24 16.90 -21.55
C ALA A 394 -27.34 16.43 -20.59
N HIS A 395 -27.30 16.88 -19.33
CA HIS A 395 -28.30 16.52 -18.32
C HIS A 395 -29.69 17.06 -18.65
N LYS A 396 -29.79 18.28 -19.21
CA LYS A 396 -31.04 18.85 -19.71
C LYS A 396 -31.59 18.07 -20.91
N LYS A 397 -30.75 17.71 -21.88
CA LYS A 397 -31.17 16.88 -23.03
C LYS A 397 -31.67 15.52 -22.59
N LEU A 398 -30.97 14.87 -21.65
CA LEU A 398 -31.33 13.57 -21.10
C LEU A 398 -32.74 13.55 -20.49
N ALA A 399 -33.19 14.67 -19.91
CA ALA A 399 -34.53 14.78 -19.34
C ALA A 399 -35.67 14.54 -20.36
N GLY A 400 -35.39 14.67 -21.67
CA GLY A 400 -36.32 14.35 -22.75
C GLY A 400 -36.41 12.87 -23.12
N PHE A 401 -35.59 12.00 -22.51
CA PHE A 401 -35.50 10.57 -22.83
C PHE A 401 -35.94 9.66 -21.66
N LYS A 402 -36.75 10.19 -20.74
CA LYS A 402 -37.22 9.44 -19.55
C LYS A 402 -37.99 8.16 -19.89
N ALA A 403 -38.62 8.10 -21.06
CA ALA A 403 -39.33 6.92 -21.53
C ALA A 403 -38.39 5.78 -21.95
N GLN A 404 -37.13 6.09 -22.30
CA GLN A 404 -36.12 5.12 -22.70
C GLN A 404 -35.19 4.80 -21.53
N THR A 405 -35.69 3.98 -20.60
CA THR A 405 -35.05 3.71 -19.31
C THR A 405 -33.61 3.17 -19.43
N ALA A 406 -33.35 2.26 -20.37
CA ALA A 406 -32.02 1.68 -20.57
C ALA A 406 -30.99 2.72 -21.05
N LEU A 407 -31.35 3.52 -22.06
CA LEU A 407 -30.51 4.62 -22.56
C LEU A 407 -30.27 5.67 -21.48
N ALA A 408 -31.33 6.03 -20.75
CA ALA A 408 -31.25 7.03 -19.69
C ALA A 408 -30.30 6.58 -18.57
N ALA A 409 -30.41 5.32 -18.14
CA ALA A 409 -29.53 4.75 -17.12
C ALA A 409 -28.05 4.71 -17.57
N ASP A 410 -27.79 4.26 -18.80
CA ASP A 410 -26.44 4.22 -19.37
C ASP A 410 -25.80 5.62 -19.43
N ILE A 411 -26.52 6.61 -19.99
CA ILE A 411 -25.99 7.97 -20.08
C ILE A 411 -25.84 8.62 -18.70
N THR A 412 -26.74 8.37 -17.76
CA THR A 412 -26.58 8.83 -16.37
C THR A 412 -25.29 8.27 -15.77
N ALA A 413 -25.00 6.97 -15.94
CA ALA A 413 -23.77 6.36 -15.45
C ALA A 413 -22.51 6.99 -16.09
N GLN A 414 -22.54 7.22 -17.41
CA GLN A 414 -21.45 7.88 -18.13
C GLN A 414 -21.21 9.32 -17.63
N LEU A 415 -22.28 10.10 -17.41
CA LEU A 415 -22.17 11.46 -16.90
C LEU A 415 -21.60 11.51 -15.47
N GLN A 416 -22.01 10.56 -14.61
CA GLN A 416 -21.49 10.43 -13.25
C GLN A 416 -20.00 10.03 -13.23
N ALA A 417 -19.57 9.19 -14.17
CA ALA A 417 -18.17 8.79 -14.30
C ALA A 417 -17.29 9.92 -14.86
N LEU A 418 -17.79 10.71 -15.82
CA LEU A 418 -17.05 11.81 -16.43
C LEU A 418 -16.96 13.05 -15.53
N VAL A 419 -18.03 13.37 -14.80
CA VAL A 419 -18.12 14.58 -13.97
C VAL A 419 -18.53 14.19 -12.56
N THR A 420 -17.53 13.85 -11.74
CA THR A 420 -17.70 13.65 -10.30
C THR A 420 -17.91 15.00 -9.59
N LYS A 421 -18.29 14.97 -8.31
CA LYS A 421 -18.32 16.17 -7.48
C LYS A 421 -16.97 16.90 -7.50
N ARG A 422 -15.85 16.17 -7.60
CA ARG A 422 -14.48 16.71 -7.59
C ARG A 422 -13.78 16.64 -8.95
N PHE A 423 -14.52 16.75 -10.07
CA PHE A 423 -14.02 16.44 -11.42
C PHE A 423 -12.72 17.18 -11.82
N MET A 424 -12.48 18.39 -11.32
CA MET A 424 -11.25 19.14 -11.60
C MET A 424 -10.02 18.53 -10.90
N LEU A 425 -10.18 17.79 -9.80
CA LEU A 425 -9.08 17.19 -9.04
C LEU A 425 -8.98 15.68 -9.30
N ASP A 426 -10.12 15.00 -9.45
CA ASP A 426 -10.16 13.55 -9.66
C ASP A 426 -9.74 13.15 -11.09
N THR A 427 -9.97 14.04 -12.07
CA THR A 427 -9.56 13.78 -13.45
C THR A 427 -8.08 14.14 -13.65
N PRO A 428 -7.26 13.22 -14.20
CA PRO A 428 -5.88 13.50 -14.55
C PRO A 428 -5.73 14.78 -15.39
N ALA A 429 -4.69 15.58 -15.11
CA ALA A 429 -4.52 16.90 -15.70
C ALA A 429 -4.47 16.88 -17.23
N ASP A 430 -3.85 15.86 -17.82
CA ASP A 430 -3.76 15.63 -19.26
C ASP A 430 -5.09 15.23 -19.91
N LYS A 431 -6.02 14.65 -19.14
CA LYS A 431 -7.34 14.22 -19.62
C LYS A 431 -8.42 15.28 -19.41
N ARG A 432 -8.23 16.22 -18.47
CA ARG A 432 -9.23 17.22 -18.08
C ARG A 432 -9.72 18.07 -19.27
N GLY A 433 -8.82 18.46 -20.17
CA GLY A 433 -9.15 19.21 -21.38
C GLY A 433 -10.07 18.47 -22.36
N HIS A 434 -10.20 17.14 -22.25
CA HIS A 434 -11.08 16.34 -23.10
C HIS A 434 -12.50 16.18 -22.56
N LEU A 435 -12.77 16.52 -21.29
CA LEU A 435 -14.11 16.38 -20.70
C LEU A 435 -15.21 17.11 -21.51
N PRO A 436 -15.04 18.37 -21.96
CA PRO A 436 -16.04 19.02 -22.80
C PRO A 436 -16.32 18.26 -24.09
N ARG A 437 -15.29 17.65 -24.70
CA ARG A 437 -15.43 16.84 -25.92
C ARG A 437 -16.28 15.59 -25.66
N TYR A 438 -16.06 14.89 -24.56
CA TYR A 438 -16.84 13.69 -24.21
C TYR A 438 -18.30 14.05 -23.86
N LEU A 439 -18.52 15.14 -23.14
CA LEU A 439 -19.86 15.63 -22.83
C LEU A 439 -20.64 16.06 -24.09
N LYS A 440 -19.96 16.70 -25.06
CA LYS A 440 -20.54 16.96 -26.39
C LYS A 440 -20.88 15.68 -27.14
N ALA A 441 -20.03 14.65 -27.06
CA ALA A 441 -20.32 13.36 -27.68
C ALA A 441 -21.59 12.70 -27.09
N VAL A 442 -21.80 12.79 -25.77
CA VAL A 442 -23.05 12.35 -25.12
C VAL A 442 -24.26 13.10 -25.68
N GLN A 443 -24.17 14.43 -25.83
CA GLN A 443 -25.25 15.21 -26.43
C GLN A 443 -25.54 14.80 -27.87
N LEU A 444 -24.51 14.57 -28.69
CA LEU A 444 -24.66 14.11 -30.07
C LEU A 444 -25.27 12.71 -30.16
N ARG A 445 -24.92 11.82 -29.22
CA ARG A 445 -25.52 10.48 -29.13
C ARG A 445 -27.03 10.60 -28.85
N LEU A 446 -27.43 11.43 -27.90
CA LEU A 446 -28.84 11.70 -27.62
C LEU A 446 -29.58 12.24 -28.86
N ASP A 447 -28.98 13.20 -29.58
CA ASP A 447 -29.59 13.77 -30.79
C ASP A 447 -29.77 12.70 -31.89
N LYS A 448 -28.74 11.86 -32.12
CA LYS A 448 -28.78 10.78 -33.12
C LYS A 448 -29.74 9.65 -32.73
N PHE A 449 -29.85 9.34 -31.43
CA PHE A 449 -30.78 8.33 -30.94
C PHE A 449 -32.24 8.67 -31.33
N ARG A 450 -32.63 9.96 -31.34
CA ARG A 450 -33.97 10.36 -31.79
C ARG A 450 -34.25 10.03 -33.25
N ALA A 451 -33.22 10.07 -34.09
CA ALA A 451 -33.34 9.79 -35.51
C ALA A 451 -33.29 8.28 -35.81
N ASP A 452 -32.40 7.54 -35.13
CA ASP A 452 -32.17 6.13 -35.39
C ASP A 452 -31.74 5.37 -34.11
N PRO A 453 -32.71 4.91 -33.29
CA PRO A 453 -32.43 4.13 -32.08
C PRO A 453 -31.74 2.79 -32.36
N ALA A 454 -32.04 2.14 -33.50
CA ALA A 454 -31.50 0.82 -33.84
C ALA A 454 -29.99 0.89 -34.09
N ARG A 455 -29.53 1.96 -34.75
CA ARG A 455 -28.11 2.19 -35.00
C ARG A 455 -27.31 2.47 -33.73
N ASP A 456 -27.91 3.12 -32.71
CA ASP A 456 -27.25 3.29 -31.40
C ASP A 456 -27.02 1.93 -30.73
N ALA A 457 -28.04 1.07 -30.71
CA ALA A 457 -27.94 -0.28 -30.15
C ALA A 457 -26.88 -1.13 -30.88
N GLN A 458 -26.81 -1.07 -32.21
CA GLN A 458 -25.78 -1.75 -32.99
C GLN A 458 -24.37 -1.27 -32.61
N ARG A 459 -24.15 0.04 -32.51
CA ARG A 459 -22.85 0.62 -32.12
C ARG A 459 -22.46 0.29 -30.69
N GLN A 460 -23.44 0.20 -29.79
CA GLN A 460 -23.19 -0.20 -28.42
C GLN A 460 -22.76 -1.68 -28.33
N ALA A 461 -23.34 -2.56 -29.16
CA ALA A 461 -22.94 -3.96 -29.24
C ALA A 461 -21.50 -4.15 -29.78
N GLU A 462 -21.05 -3.31 -30.72
CA GLU A 462 -19.65 -3.32 -31.20
C GLU A 462 -18.62 -2.96 -30.11
N MET A 463 -19.04 -2.26 -29.06
CA MET A 463 -18.19 -1.80 -27.95
C MET A 463 -18.31 -2.69 -26.70
N ALA A 464 -19.21 -3.68 -26.70
CA ALA A 464 -19.35 -4.62 -25.61
C ALA A 464 -18.14 -5.60 -25.62
N PRO A 465 -17.53 -5.87 -24.45
CA PRO A 465 -16.31 -6.68 -24.34
C PRO A 465 -16.51 -8.16 -24.70
#